data_AF-A0A7X2FTA9-F1
#
_entry.id   AF-A0A7X2FTA9-F1
#
_cell.length_a   1.000
_cell.length_b   1.000
_cell.length_c   1.000
_cell.angle_alpha   90.00
_cell.angle_beta   90.00
_cell.angle_gamma   90.00
#
_symmetry.space_group_name_H-M   'P 1'
#
loop_
_entity.id
_entity.type
_entity.pdbx_description
1 polymer ?
#
loop_
_entity_poly.entity_id
_entity_poly.type
_entity_poly.pdbx_seq_one_letter_code
_entity_poly.pdbx_strand_id
1 'polypeptide(L)'
;MPFSPRHKPSRPTNSGTASVAALLVGEARAAAARGSFEEALRLCDQALADSPDDLPALTITAELCLMRGLKEKALPLLARATRLQPDHGGLQYMYGVALFQMDRTQTAVRALERATSLQPGNGQAWSALGASHQKLGHLQAALNAYEQATALEPGDADIWVNRSAAALRLKDWSGAEQATARALDINPGHRRALTYQAIALTELGRRSDAAEILDFDSLMRRVDLAGQMPAEELDNLNKALVAHIEARPDLTYEPILKATKGGSQTQNLLAGPAGPVARLEAEVRRAVETYIADADPARHPYLAFAPRKWRLIMWGTLLRRQGRQAPHIHPGAWLSGVYYAALPPEMTTADSDAGWIEFGRPGDEFPCEQEPVTRMIEPREGSLLLFPSYMFHRTIPFDSDHPRVSIAFDIEPVNQ
;
A
#
# COMPACT_ATOMS: atom_id res chain seq x y z
N MET A 1 -23.40 69.81 -50.43
CA MET A 1 -24.64 69.02 -50.29
C MET A 1 -24.38 67.89 -49.31
N PRO A 2 -25.30 67.62 -48.38
CA PRO A 2 -25.03 67.17 -47.01
C PRO A 2 -25.21 65.66 -46.86
N PHE A 3 -24.70 65.09 -45.76
CA PHE A 3 -25.46 64.18 -44.88
C PHE A 3 -24.61 63.86 -43.63
N SER A 4 -24.89 64.55 -42.53
CA SER A 4 -24.81 63.92 -41.21
C SER A 4 -26.11 63.15 -41.00
N PRO A 5 -26.06 61.97 -40.36
CA PRO A 5 -26.80 61.90 -39.11
C PRO A 5 -26.16 61.04 -38.00
N ARG A 6 -26.16 61.65 -36.81
CA ARG A 6 -26.57 61.08 -35.51
C ARG A 6 -25.67 60.02 -34.87
N HIS A 7 -25.04 60.46 -33.78
CA HIS A 7 -24.66 59.65 -32.63
C HIS A 7 -25.75 58.63 -32.24
N LYS A 8 -25.37 57.36 -32.16
CA LYS A 8 -26.04 56.39 -31.29
C LYS A 8 -25.28 56.32 -29.96
N PRO A 9 -25.98 56.28 -28.81
CA PRO A 9 -25.34 56.06 -27.53
C PRO A 9 -24.82 54.64 -27.43
N SER A 10 -23.66 54.50 -26.80
CA SER A 10 -23.07 53.25 -26.34
C SER A 10 -24.08 52.45 -25.52
N ARG A 11 -24.29 51.18 -25.89
CA ARG A 11 -24.94 50.21 -25.00
C ARG A 11 -23.93 49.78 -23.95
N PRO A 12 -24.33 49.67 -22.67
CA PRO A 12 -23.48 49.12 -21.63
C PRO A 12 -23.28 47.63 -21.90
N THR A 13 -22.03 47.19 -21.87
CA THR A 13 -21.66 45.77 -21.88
C THR A 13 -22.22 45.12 -20.62
N ASN A 14 -23.04 44.09 -20.83
CA ASN A 14 -23.78 43.39 -19.80
C ASN A 14 -22.82 42.74 -18.78
N SER A 15 -23.05 43.04 -17.51
CA SER A 15 -22.44 42.44 -16.34
C SER A 15 -23.07 41.07 -16.03
N GLY A 16 -22.26 40.02 -15.97
CA GLY A 16 -22.20 39.11 -14.81
C GLY A 16 -23.33 38.10 -14.55
N THR A 17 -23.75 37.30 -15.53
CA THR A 17 -24.44 36.02 -15.23
C THR A 17 -23.48 34.86 -15.50
N ALA A 18 -23.14 34.09 -14.47
CA ALA A 18 -22.37 32.85 -14.62
C ALA A 18 -23.12 31.89 -15.57
N SER A 19 -22.41 31.18 -16.45
CA SER A 19 -23.03 30.15 -17.29
C SER A 19 -23.66 29.07 -16.42
N VAL A 20 -24.66 28.36 -16.95
CA VAL A 20 -25.28 27.22 -16.26
C VAL A 20 -24.21 26.20 -15.85
N ALA A 21 -23.25 25.90 -16.75
CA ALA A 21 -22.09 25.07 -16.45
C ALA A 21 -21.26 25.61 -15.27
N ALA A 22 -20.95 26.91 -15.22
CA ALA A 22 -20.17 27.49 -14.13
C ALA A 22 -20.88 27.40 -12.77
N LEU A 23 -22.20 27.58 -12.74
CA LEU A 23 -23.02 27.39 -11.53
C LEU A 23 -22.98 25.93 -11.07
N LEU A 24 -23.24 24.99 -11.98
CA LEU A 24 -23.24 23.55 -11.70
C LEU A 24 -21.87 23.06 -11.21
N VAL A 25 -20.77 23.59 -11.76
CA VAL A 25 -19.41 23.31 -11.27
C VAL A 25 -19.21 23.81 -9.85
N GLY A 26 -19.69 25.02 -9.53
CA GLY A 26 -19.64 25.55 -8.18
C GLY A 26 -20.41 24.68 -7.18
N GLU A 27 -21.61 24.24 -7.55
CA GLU A 27 -22.43 23.32 -6.75
C GLU A 27 -21.76 21.95 -6.59
N ALA A 28 -21.18 21.41 -7.66
CA ALA A 28 -20.46 20.13 -7.62
C ALA A 28 -19.27 20.18 -6.67
N ARG A 29 -18.48 21.25 -6.69
CA ARG A 29 -17.38 21.47 -5.74
C ARG A 29 -17.89 21.55 -4.29
N ALA A 30 -18.99 22.24 -4.06
CA ALA A 30 -19.60 22.34 -2.74
C ALA A 30 -20.15 20.98 -2.24
N ALA A 31 -20.78 20.21 -3.12
CA ALA A 31 -21.27 18.86 -2.81
C ALA A 31 -20.09 17.92 -2.47
N ALA A 32 -19.02 17.95 -3.27
CA ALA A 32 -17.80 17.20 -3.03
C ALA A 32 -17.15 17.55 -1.69
N ALA A 33 -17.07 18.85 -1.35
CA ALA A 33 -16.52 19.31 -0.07
C ALA A 33 -17.33 18.81 1.15
N ARG A 34 -18.62 18.51 0.98
CA ARG A 34 -19.46 17.89 2.02
C ARG A 34 -19.45 16.35 1.99
N GLY A 35 -18.67 15.74 1.10
CA GLY A 35 -18.63 14.28 0.92
C GLY A 35 -19.79 13.69 0.10
N SER A 36 -20.66 14.52 -0.48
CA SER A 36 -21.76 14.10 -1.35
C SER A 36 -21.26 13.79 -2.77
N PHE A 37 -20.46 12.74 -2.92
CA PHE A 37 -19.78 12.44 -4.20
C PHE A 37 -20.74 12.10 -5.35
N GLU A 38 -21.82 11.37 -5.08
CA GLU A 38 -22.81 11.01 -6.11
C GLU A 38 -23.55 12.24 -6.63
N GLU A 39 -23.91 13.15 -5.72
CA GLU A 39 -24.50 14.44 -6.07
C GLU A 39 -23.53 15.28 -6.90
N ALA A 40 -22.26 15.38 -6.46
CA ALA A 40 -21.23 16.12 -7.19
C ALA A 40 -21.06 15.60 -8.63
N LEU A 41 -21.00 14.27 -8.82
CA LEU A 41 -20.88 13.66 -10.14
C LEU A 41 -22.13 13.91 -10.99
N ARG A 42 -23.34 13.84 -10.43
CA ARG A 42 -24.58 14.17 -11.16
C ARG A 42 -24.59 15.61 -11.65
N LEU A 43 -24.14 16.56 -10.83
CA LEU A 43 -24.02 17.98 -11.20
C LEU A 43 -22.97 18.19 -12.30
N CYS A 44 -21.85 17.47 -12.21
CA CYS A 44 -20.82 17.45 -13.25
C CYS A 44 -21.36 16.92 -14.59
N ASP A 45 -22.10 15.82 -14.57
CA ASP A 45 -22.71 15.24 -15.78
C ASP A 45 -23.68 16.24 -16.44
N GLN A 46 -24.44 17.00 -15.64
CA GLN A 46 -25.30 18.08 -16.14
C GLN A 46 -24.49 19.22 -16.77
N ALA A 47 -23.40 19.63 -16.12
CA ALA A 47 -22.52 20.68 -16.66
C ALA A 47 -21.90 20.27 -18.00
N LEU A 48 -21.45 19.02 -18.12
CA LEU A 48 -20.85 18.48 -19.33
C LEU A 48 -21.88 18.17 -20.44
N ALA A 49 -23.15 17.94 -20.10
CA ALA A 49 -24.22 17.79 -21.08
C ALA A 49 -24.55 19.14 -21.74
N ASP A 50 -24.56 20.22 -20.97
CA ASP A 50 -24.78 21.58 -21.46
C ASP A 50 -23.56 22.13 -22.21
N SER A 51 -22.37 21.96 -21.62
CA SER A 51 -21.11 22.51 -22.14
C SER A 51 -20.01 21.42 -22.14
N PRO A 52 -19.94 20.57 -23.18
CA PRO A 52 -19.04 19.41 -23.20
C PRO A 52 -17.53 19.74 -23.14
N ASP A 53 -17.13 20.94 -23.57
CA ASP A 53 -15.74 21.44 -23.54
C ASP A 53 -15.50 22.42 -22.38
N ASP A 54 -16.42 22.52 -21.40
CA ASP A 54 -16.20 23.35 -20.21
C ASP A 54 -15.05 22.77 -19.38
N LEU A 55 -13.91 23.47 -19.38
CA LEU A 55 -12.70 22.98 -18.75
C LEU A 55 -12.84 22.81 -17.23
N PRO A 56 -13.47 23.74 -16.48
CA PRO A 56 -13.77 23.53 -15.06
C PRO A 56 -14.58 22.26 -14.80
N ALA A 57 -15.62 21.99 -15.59
CA ALA A 57 -16.44 20.79 -15.48
C ALA A 57 -15.64 19.52 -15.80
N LEU A 58 -14.87 19.50 -16.88
CA LEU A 58 -13.99 18.36 -17.22
C LEU A 58 -13.00 18.06 -16.09
N THR A 59 -12.42 19.10 -15.51
CA THR A 59 -11.38 19.00 -14.47
C THR A 59 -11.98 18.45 -13.17
N ILE A 60 -13.04 19.06 -12.63
CA ILE A 60 -13.64 18.61 -11.37
C ILE A 60 -14.23 17.18 -11.50
N THR A 61 -14.81 16.85 -12.66
CA THR A 61 -15.33 15.49 -12.90
C THR A 61 -14.19 14.47 -12.88
N ALA A 62 -13.06 14.80 -13.52
CA ALA A 62 -11.89 13.94 -13.53
C ALA A 62 -11.26 13.81 -12.14
N GLU A 63 -11.13 14.90 -11.37
CA GLU A 63 -10.66 14.90 -9.97
C GLU A 63 -11.52 13.94 -9.12
N LEU A 64 -12.84 14.09 -9.18
CA LEU A 64 -13.78 13.25 -8.44
C LEU A 64 -13.69 11.78 -8.87
N CYS A 65 -13.58 11.51 -10.16
CA CYS A 65 -13.39 10.15 -10.67
C CYS A 65 -12.08 9.54 -10.13
N LEU A 66 -10.96 10.26 -10.16
CA LEU A 66 -9.67 9.77 -9.64
C LEU A 66 -9.72 9.51 -8.13
N MET A 67 -10.31 10.41 -7.34
CA MET A 67 -10.48 10.23 -5.89
C MET A 67 -11.32 9.00 -5.54
N ARG A 68 -12.25 8.61 -6.42
CA ARG A 68 -13.11 7.42 -6.26
C ARG A 68 -12.55 6.17 -6.93
N GLY A 69 -11.34 6.23 -7.49
CA GLY A 69 -10.71 5.12 -8.20
C GLY A 69 -11.37 4.79 -9.55
N LEU A 70 -12.24 5.65 -10.08
CA LEU A 70 -12.92 5.52 -11.37
C LEU A 70 -12.01 5.99 -12.53
N LYS A 71 -10.81 5.40 -12.60
CA LYS A 71 -9.74 5.79 -13.52
C LYS A 71 -10.15 5.69 -15.00
N GLU A 72 -11.01 4.73 -15.36
CA GLU A 72 -11.54 4.55 -16.71
C GLU A 72 -12.43 5.72 -17.15
N LYS A 73 -13.14 6.36 -16.21
CA LYS A 73 -13.95 7.56 -16.47
C LYS A 73 -13.10 8.83 -16.50
N ALA A 74 -12.10 8.93 -15.62
CA ALA A 74 -11.24 10.11 -15.54
C ALA A 74 -10.38 10.32 -16.79
N LEU A 75 -9.79 9.24 -17.32
CA LEU A 75 -8.82 9.32 -18.41
C LEU A 75 -9.33 10.03 -19.68
N PRO A 76 -10.51 9.72 -20.26
CA PRO A 76 -11.00 10.42 -21.45
C PRO A 76 -11.30 11.90 -21.20
N LEU A 77 -11.76 12.26 -20.00
CA LEU A 77 -12.02 13.65 -19.60
C LEU A 77 -10.71 14.45 -19.52
N LEU A 78 -9.68 13.87 -18.92
CA LEU A 78 -8.34 14.47 -18.83
C LEU A 78 -7.65 14.56 -20.20
N ALA A 79 -7.82 13.55 -21.05
CA ALA A 79 -7.33 13.61 -22.42
C ALA A 79 -7.99 14.75 -23.21
N ARG A 80 -9.28 15.03 -22.95
CA ARG A 80 -9.99 16.18 -23.55
C ARG A 80 -9.49 17.50 -22.97
N ALA A 81 -9.41 17.61 -21.65
CA ALA A 81 -8.93 18.81 -20.96
C ALA A 81 -7.51 19.21 -21.39
N THR A 82 -6.58 18.24 -21.50
CA THR A 82 -5.21 18.50 -21.97
C THR A 82 -5.11 18.86 -23.45
N ARG A 83 -6.09 18.49 -24.29
CA ARG A 83 -6.16 19.00 -25.68
C ARG A 83 -6.66 20.46 -25.73
N LEU A 84 -7.59 20.82 -24.85
CA LEU A 84 -8.10 22.20 -24.76
C LEU A 84 -7.05 23.16 -24.19
N GLN A 85 -6.23 22.68 -23.23
CA GLN A 85 -5.14 23.44 -22.63
C GLN A 85 -3.87 22.60 -22.49
N PRO A 86 -3.07 22.44 -23.57
CA PRO A 86 -1.87 21.60 -23.56
C PRO A 86 -0.76 22.11 -22.63
N ASP A 87 -0.75 23.41 -22.35
CA ASP A 87 0.27 24.09 -21.53
C ASP A 87 -0.14 24.26 -20.06
N HIS A 88 -1.22 23.61 -19.61
CA HIS A 88 -1.64 23.65 -18.21
C HIS A 88 -0.99 22.50 -17.40
N GLY A 89 0.05 22.83 -16.62
CA GLY A 89 0.84 21.85 -15.84
C GLY A 89 -0.02 20.94 -14.93
N GLY A 90 -0.99 21.50 -14.21
CA GLY A 90 -1.90 20.72 -13.36
C GLY A 90 -2.73 19.66 -14.10
N LEU A 91 -3.19 19.93 -15.33
CA LEU A 91 -3.95 18.97 -16.14
C LEU A 91 -3.04 17.85 -16.66
N GLN A 92 -1.82 18.20 -17.06
CA GLN A 92 -0.81 17.22 -17.46
C GLN A 92 -0.44 16.29 -16.30
N TYR A 93 -0.33 16.84 -15.08
CA TYR A 93 -0.11 16.05 -13.87
C TYR A 93 -1.24 15.05 -13.63
N MET A 94 -2.49 15.53 -13.58
CA MET A 94 -3.65 14.66 -13.38
C MET A 94 -3.78 13.58 -14.46
N TYR A 95 -3.54 13.96 -15.72
CA TYR A 95 -3.55 13.02 -16.85
C TYR A 95 -2.46 11.96 -16.70
N GLY A 96 -1.25 12.36 -16.30
CA GLY A 96 -0.16 11.45 -15.98
C GLY A 96 -0.50 10.46 -14.86
N VAL A 97 -1.09 10.94 -13.76
CA VAL A 97 -1.55 10.08 -12.65
C VAL A 97 -2.61 9.08 -13.13
N ALA A 98 -3.60 9.52 -13.89
CA ALA A 98 -4.63 8.65 -14.45
C ALA A 98 -4.03 7.55 -15.36
N LEU A 99 -3.05 7.91 -16.19
CA LEU A 99 -2.32 6.97 -17.05
C LEU A 99 -1.53 5.95 -16.22
N PHE A 100 -0.86 6.39 -15.16
CA PHE A 100 -0.10 5.52 -14.26
C PHE A 100 -1.01 4.48 -13.58
N GLN A 101 -2.17 4.92 -13.07
CA GLN A 101 -3.18 4.04 -12.46
C GLN A 101 -3.79 3.03 -13.46
N MET A 102 -3.76 3.34 -14.75
CA MET A 102 -4.20 2.47 -15.86
C MET A 102 -3.06 1.58 -16.40
N ASP A 103 -1.93 1.48 -15.70
CA ASP A 103 -0.73 0.74 -16.11
C ASP A 103 -0.11 1.22 -17.44
N ARG A 104 -0.50 2.41 -17.93
CA ARG A 104 0.06 3.05 -19.14
C ARG A 104 1.32 3.87 -18.80
N THR A 105 2.24 3.23 -18.08
CA THR A 105 3.37 3.89 -17.38
C THR A 105 4.28 4.70 -18.30
N GLN A 106 4.61 4.20 -19.50
CA GLN A 106 5.46 4.94 -20.44
C GLN A 106 4.82 6.26 -20.91
N THR A 107 3.49 6.27 -21.08
CA THR A 107 2.75 7.48 -21.46
C THR A 107 2.57 8.41 -20.26
N ALA A 108 2.43 7.84 -19.06
CA ALA A 108 2.39 8.61 -17.82
C ALA A 108 3.68 9.43 -17.62
N VAL A 109 4.85 8.83 -17.85
CA VAL A 109 6.14 9.52 -17.80
C VAL A 109 6.15 10.77 -18.69
N ARG A 110 5.77 10.64 -19.96
CA ARG A 110 5.74 11.80 -20.89
C ARG A 110 4.80 12.93 -20.42
N ALA A 111 3.63 12.57 -19.90
CA ALA A 111 2.68 13.56 -19.38
C ALA A 111 3.24 14.25 -18.11
N LEU A 112 3.91 13.49 -17.23
CA LEU A 112 4.50 14.00 -15.99
C LEU A 112 5.79 14.81 -16.22
N GLU A 113 6.62 14.45 -17.20
CA GLU A 113 7.73 15.27 -17.67
C GLU A 113 7.22 16.62 -18.20
N ARG A 114 6.11 16.61 -18.96
CA ARG A 114 5.47 17.85 -19.41
C ARG A 114 4.91 18.65 -18.23
N ALA A 115 4.29 17.99 -17.26
CA ALA A 115 3.74 18.63 -16.07
C ALA A 115 4.83 19.33 -15.23
N THR A 116 5.94 18.64 -14.96
CA THR A 116 7.09 19.15 -14.21
C THR A 116 7.84 20.25 -14.97
N SER A 117 7.89 20.18 -16.31
CA SER A 117 8.45 21.26 -17.14
C SER A 117 7.57 22.53 -17.13
N LEU A 118 6.25 22.37 -17.15
CA LEU A 118 5.30 23.49 -17.14
C LEU A 118 5.14 24.12 -15.76
N GLN A 119 5.22 23.30 -14.70
CA GLN A 119 5.04 23.72 -13.32
C GLN A 119 6.12 23.06 -12.43
N PRO A 120 7.37 23.56 -12.47
CA PRO A 120 8.50 22.94 -11.77
C PRO A 120 8.36 22.93 -10.25
N GLY A 121 7.53 23.82 -9.68
CA GLY A 121 7.24 23.87 -8.24
C GLY A 121 6.19 22.87 -7.74
N ASN A 122 5.66 21.98 -8.59
CA ASN A 122 4.69 20.96 -8.18
C ASN A 122 5.41 19.68 -7.71
N GLY A 123 5.66 19.57 -6.40
CA GLY A 123 6.37 18.41 -5.83
C GLY A 123 5.63 17.08 -6.01
N GLN A 124 4.30 17.09 -6.01
CA GLN A 124 3.49 15.89 -6.26
C GLN A 124 3.65 15.39 -7.70
N ALA A 125 3.81 16.28 -8.68
CA ALA A 125 4.12 15.88 -10.06
C ALA A 125 5.50 15.23 -10.18
N TRP A 126 6.50 15.74 -9.47
CA TRP A 126 7.83 15.11 -9.38
C TRP A 126 7.78 13.75 -8.70
N SER A 127 7.02 13.62 -7.61
CA SER A 127 6.82 12.34 -6.92
C SER A 127 6.17 11.29 -7.83
N ALA A 128 5.11 11.67 -8.55
CA ALA A 128 4.45 10.79 -9.52
C ALA A 128 5.37 10.42 -10.69
N LEU A 129 6.23 11.34 -11.14
CA LEU A 129 7.24 11.07 -12.17
C LEU A 129 8.25 10.04 -11.67
N GLY A 130 8.75 10.20 -10.44
CA GLY A 130 9.64 9.26 -9.79
C GLY A 130 9.04 7.86 -9.67
N ALA A 131 7.78 7.76 -9.22
CA ALA A 131 7.05 6.49 -9.14
C ALA A 131 6.90 5.82 -10.52
N SER A 132 6.64 6.61 -11.56
CA SER A 132 6.53 6.12 -12.94
C SER A 132 7.85 5.58 -13.47
N HIS A 133 8.97 6.29 -13.25
CA HIS A 133 10.30 5.80 -13.60
C HIS A 133 10.70 4.55 -12.83
N GLN A 134 10.39 4.50 -11.53
CA GLN A 134 10.68 3.35 -10.68
C GLN A 134 9.97 2.09 -11.16
N LYS A 135 8.70 2.22 -11.59
CA LYS A 135 7.89 1.12 -12.14
C LYS A 135 8.44 0.61 -13.47
N LEU A 136 9.10 1.46 -14.26
CA LEU A 136 9.82 1.08 -15.49
C LEU A 136 11.24 0.55 -15.22
N GLY A 137 11.71 0.56 -13.97
CA GLY A 137 13.08 0.17 -13.62
C GLY A 137 14.13 1.25 -13.91
N HIS A 138 13.74 2.47 -14.27
CA HIS A 138 14.65 3.60 -14.50
C HIS A 138 15.06 4.24 -13.16
N LEU A 139 15.82 3.52 -12.35
CA LEU A 139 16.06 3.87 -10.95
C LEU A 139 16.76 5.22 -10.74
N GLN A 140 17.76 5.55 -11.55
CA GLN A 140 18.45 6.85 -11.42
C GLN A 140 17.50 8.01 -11.74
N ALA A 141 16.67 7.88 -12.77
CA ALA A 141 15.66 8.90 -13.10
C ALA A 141 14.61 9.02 -12.00
N ALA A 142 14.23 7.90 -11.38
CA ALA A 142 13.33 7.90 -10.23
C ALA A 142 13.92 8.65 -9.03
N LEU A 143 15.17 8.33 -8.67
CA LEU A 143 15.89 9.00 -7.58
C LEU A 143 15.96 10.51 -7.80
N ASN A 144 16.40 10.95 -8.99
CA ASN A 144 16.49 12.38 -9.33
C ASN A 144 15.12 13.09 -9.20
N ALA A 145 14.03 12.45 -9.65
CA ALA A 145 12.69 13.01 -9.54
C ALA A 145 12.21 13.09 -8.07
N TYR A 146 12.50 12.07 -7.25
CA TYR A 146 12.19 12.13 -5.82
C TYR A 146 13.03 13.15 -5.06
N GLU A 147 14.26 13.43 -5.48
CA GLU A 147 15.06 14.52 -4.92
C GLU A 147 14.42 15.89 -5.16
N GLN A 148 13.90 16.13 -6.37
CA GLN A 148 13.11 17.35 -6.62
C GLN A 148 11.83 17.37 -5.78
N ALA A 149 11.13 16.25 -5.69
CA ALA A 149 9.90 16.14 -4.92
C ALA A 149 10.12 16.43 -3.42
N THR A 150 11.15 15.84 -2.81
CA THR A 150 11.49 16.03 -1.39
C THR A 150 12.03 17.43 -1.08
N ALA A 151 12.65 18.11 -2.04
CA ALA A 151 13.04 19.51 -1.90
C ALA A 151 11.82 20.46 -1.89
N LEU A 152 10.77 20.12 -2.65
CA LEU A 152 9.54 20.90 -2.74
C LEU A 152 8.54 20.58 -1.62
N GLU A 153 8.50 19.32 -1.18
CA GLU A 153 7.57 18.80 -0.17
C GLU A 153 8.34 18.14 0.99
N PRO A 154 9.15 18.91 1.76
CA PRO A 154 10.05 18.35 2.77
C PRO A 154 9.33 17.73 3.98
N GLY A 155 8.00 17.88 4.07
CA GLY A 155 7.14 17.35 5.14
C GLY A 155 6.34 16.10 4.77
N ASP A 156 6.49 15.57 3.55
CA ASP A 156 5.77 14.38 3.10
C ASP A 156 6.64 13.12 3.27
N ALA A 157 6.37 12.33 4.31
CA ALA A 157 7.14 11.12 4.63
C ALA A 157 7.10 10.07 3.51
N ASP A 158 6.01 9.95 2.76
CA ASP A 158 5.87 8.93 1.71
C ASP A 158 6.82 9.22 0.55
N ILE A 159 7.05 10.50 0.21
CA ILE A 159 8.01 10.88 -0.83
C ILE A 159 9.43 10.53 -0.39
N TRP A 160 9.78 10.78 0.87
CA TRP A 160 11.09 10.39 1.44
C TRP A 160 11.30 8.88 1.42
N VAL A 161 10.27 8.10 1.75
CA VAL A 161 10.31 6.62 1.67
C VAL A 161 10.46 6.13 0.24
N ASN A 162 9.82 6.80 -0.73
CA ASN A 162 9.98 6.43 -2.12
C ASN A 162 11.38 6.77 -2.65
N ARG A 163 11.96 7.91 -2.21
CA ARG A 163 13.36 8.25 -2.46
C ARG A 163 14.29 7.17 -1.91
N SER A 164 14.10 6.76 -0.65
CA SER A 164 14.97 5.77 -0.02
C SER A 164 14.87 4.41 -0.69
N ALA A 165 13.67 4.00 -1.12
CA ALA A 165 13.49 2.76 -1.88
C ALA A 165 14.29 2.77 -3.19
N ALA A 166 14.28 3.89 -3.92
CA ALA A 166 15.10 4.04 -5.13
C ALA A 166 16.60 3.99 -4.82
N ALA A 167 17.04 4.69 -3.75
CA ALA A 167 18.43 4.72 -3.30
C ALA A 167 18.94 3.31 -2.89
N LEU A 168 18.16 2.56 -2.11
CA LEU A 168 18.50 1.16 -1.75
C LEU A 168 18.71 0.29 -2.99
N ARG A 169 17.83 0.40 -3.99
CA ARG A 169 17.93 -0.39 -5.23
C ARG A 169 19.13 0.01 -6.09
N LEU A 170 19.65 1.23 -5.90
CA LEU A 170 20.87 1.74 -6.52
C LEU A 170 22.13 1.51 -5.69
N LYS A 171 22.01 0.85 -4.52
CA LYS A 171 23.10 0.68 -3.55
C LYS A 171 23.64 1.98 -2.95
N ASP A 172 22.86 3.06 -3.01
CA ASP A 172 23.17 4.29 -2.29
C ASP A 172 22.68 4.16 -0.84
N TRP A 173 23.44 3.40 -0.04
CA TRP A 173 23.10 3.07 1.34
C TRP A 173 23.02 4.32 2.23
N SER A 174 23.91 5.29 2.02
CA SER A 174 23.91 6.53 2.79
C SER A 174 22.76 7.44 2.41
N GLY A 175 22.45 7.60 1.12
CA GLY A 175 21.27 8.35 0.68
C GLY A 175 19.96 7.71 1.13
N ALA A 176 19.90 6.37 1.14
CA ALA A 176 18.76 5.63 1.69
C ALA A 176 18.56 5.89 3.20
N GLU A 177 19.63 5.83 3.98
CA GLU A 177 19.62 6.10 5.44
C GLU A 177 19.16 7.52 5.74
N GLN A 178 19.71 8.53 5.04
CA GLN A 178 19.29 9.92 5.22
C GLN A 178 17.80 10.13 4.89
N ALA A 179 17.33 9.53 3.80
CA ALA A 179 15.94 9.65 3.38
C ALA A 179 14.98 8.92 4.34
N THR A 180 15.37 7.76 4.86
CA THR A 180 14.57 7.02 5.85
C THR A 180 14.55 7.70 7.20
N ALA A 181 15.69 8.22 7.68
CA ALA A 181 15.77 9.03 8.88
C ALA A 181 14.83 10.24 8.78
N ARG A 182 14.83 10.94 7.63
CA ARG A 182 13.94 12.08 7.41
C ARG A 182 12.45 11.68 7.40
N ALA A 183 12.12 10.53 6.81
CA ALA A 183 10.75 10.00 6.85
C ALA A 183 10.32 9.65 8.29
N LEU A 184 11.22 9.08 9.08
CA LEU A 184 10.97 8.70 10.48
C LEU A 184 10.90 9.92 11.41
N ASP A 185 11.61 11.01 11.12
CA ASP A 185 11.42 12.29 11.83
C ASP A 185 10.01 12.85 11.65
N ILE A 186 9.42 12.68 10.46
CA ILE A 186 8.07 13.14 10.13
C ILE A 186 7.03 12.18 10.70
N ASN A 187 7.25 10.88 10.57
CA ASN A 187 6.38 9.82 11.04
C ASN A 187 7.21 8.65 11.61
N PRO A 188 7.47 8.65 12.93
CA PRO A 188 8.30 7.61 13.58
C PRO A 188 7.74 6.19 13.45
N GLY A 189 6.44 6.03 13.21
CA GLY A 189 5.77 4.75 13.00
C GLY A 189 5.65 4.34 11.53
N HIS A 190 6.32 5.05 10.61
CA HIS A 190 6.18 4.76 9.19
C HIS A 190 6.81 3.41 8.82
N ARG A 191 5.95 2.41 8.64
CA ARG A 191 6.32 1.00 8.43
C ARG A 191 7.40 0.77 7.37
N ARG A 192 7.17 1.26 6.14
CA ARG A 192 8.17 1.12 5.06
C ARG A 192 9.48 1.84 5.39
N ALA A 193 9.44 2.94 6.14
CA ALA A 193 10.64 3.67 6.52
C ALA A 193 11.45 2.86 7.53
N LEU A 194 10.80 2.26 8.53
CA LEU A 194 11.43 1.32 9.47
C LEU A 194 12.07 0.13 8.74
N THR A 195 11.36 -0.48 7.80
CA THR A 195 11.91 -1.57 6.96
C THR A 195 13.17 -1.12 6.23
N TYR A 196 13.10 0.00 5.51
CA TYR A 196 14.19 0.46 4.66
C TYR A 196 15.37 1.01 5.47
N GLN A 197 15.12 1.61 6.64
CA GLN A 197 16.15 2.05 7.58
C GLN A 197 16.96 0.84 8.08
N ALA A 198 16.30 -0.25 8.47
CA ALA A 198 16.98 -1.47 8.92
C ALA A 198 17.88 -2.07 7.82
N ILE A 199 17.42 -2.05 6.56
CA ILE A 199 18.24 -2.47 5.41
C ILE A 199 19.44 -1.55 5.24
N ALA A 200 19.23 -0.22 5.17
CA ALA A 200 20.30 0.75 4.96
C ALA A 200 21.36 0.67 6.07
N LEU A 201 20.95 0.58 7.34
CA LEU A 201 21.85 0.43 8.47
C LEU A 201 22.65 -0.87 8.40
N THR A 202 22.03 -1.98 8.00
CA THR A 202 22.73 -3.26 7.82
C THR A 202 23.81 -3.15 6.75
N GLU A 203 23.48 -2.59 5.59
CA GLU A 203 24.42 -2.40 4.47
C GLU A 203 25.56 -1.42 4.81
N LEU A 204 25.31 -0.46 5.70
CA LEU A 204 26.33 0.43 6.26
C LEU A 204 27.18 -0.21 7.38
N GLY A 205 26.96 -1.49 7.71
CA GLY A 205 27.67 -2.20 8.78
C GLY A 205 27.19 -1.85 10.19
N ARG A 206 26.14 -1.03 10.33
CA ARG A 206 25.52 -0.62 11.61
C ARG A 206 24.47 -1.64 12.06
N ARG A 207 24.93 -2.89 12.21
CA ARG A 207 24.06 -4.05 12.47
C ARG A 207 23.31 -3.96 13.80
N SER A 208 23.92 -3.39 14.85
CA SER A 208 23.28 -3.17 16.15
C SER A 208 22.09 -2.22 16.03
N ASP A 209 22.27 -1.09 15.37
CA ASP A 209 21.21 -0.10 15.13
C ASP A 209 20.06 -0.71 14.30
N ALA A 210 20.37 -1.54 13.30
CA ALA A 210 19.35 -2.27 12.54
C ALA A 210 18.58 -3.27 13.43
N ALA A 211 19.26 -3.95 14.35
CA ALA A 211 18.63 -4.87 15.30
C ALA A 211 17.73 -4.14 16.31
N GLU A 212 18.02 -2.91 16.68
CA GLU A 212 17.16 -2.08 17.53
C GLU A 212 15.86 -1.66 16.83
N ILE A 213 15.89 -1.42 15.51
CA ILE A 213 14.68 -1.13 14.73
C ILE A 213 13.80 -2.38 14.54
N LEU A 214 14.45 -3.54 14.40
CA LEU A 214 13.75 -4.80 14.23
C LEU A 214 13.22 -5.35 15.55
N ASP A 215 13.98 -5.22 16.64
CA ASP A 215 13.60 -5.57 18.02
C ASP A 215 12.70 -6.84 18.12
N PHE A 216 13.18 -7.93 17.50
CA PHE A 216 12.40 -9.16 17.34
C PHE A 216 11.91 -9.71 18.68
N ASP A 217 12.71 -9.56 19.74
CA ASP A 217 12.42 -10.13 21.05
C ASP A 217 11.30 -9.38 21.77
N SER A 218 11.15 -8.09 21.49
CA SER A 218 10.13 -7.23 22.11
C SER A 218 8.84 -7.16 21.32
N LEU A 219 8.96 -7.14 19.99
CA LEU A 219 7.84 -6.81 19.12
C LEU A 219 7.09 -8.04 18.60
N MET A 220 7.69 -9.22 18.67
CA MET A 220 7.05 -10.47 18.24
C MET A 220 6.45 -11.20 19.44
N ARG A 221 5.29 -11.84 19.23
CA ARG A 221 4.60 -12.59 20.28
C ARG A 221 4.05 -13.90 19.77
N ARG A 222 4.45 -15.00 20.42
CA ARG A 222 3.79 -16.29 20.25
C ARG A 222 2.65 -16.41 21.24
N VAL A 223 1.47 -16.83 20.76
CA VAL A 223 0.33 -17.20 21.59
C VAL A 223 0.05 -18.68 21.34
N ASP A 224 0.23 -19.50 22.37
CA ASP A 224 -0.02 -20.93 22.30
C ASP A 224 -1.49 -21.22 22.61
N LEU A 225 -2.29 -21.55 21.60
CA LEU A 225 -3.70 -21.95 21.80
C LEU A 225 -3.80 -23.41 22.26
N ALA A 226 -2.79 -24.24 22.00
CA ALA A 226 -2.76 -25.62 22.48
C ALA A 226 -2.79 -25.70 24.01
N GLY A 227 -2.20 -24.71 24.68
CA GLY A 227 -2.28 -24.57 26.14
C GLY A 227 -3.59 -23.96 26.68
N GLN A 228 -4.50 -23.52 25.80
CA GLN A 228 -5.72 -22.77 26.18
C GLN A 228 -7.01 -23.57 25.99
N MET A 229 -6.96 -24.73 25.34
CA MET A 229 -8.11 -25.60 25.12
C MET A 229 -7.70 -27.08 25.15
N PRO A 230 -8.64 -28.03 25.35
CA PRO A 230 -8.34 -29.46 25.31
C PRO A 230 -7.72 -29.88 23.97
N ALA A 231 -6.79 -30.83 24.02
CA ALA A 231 -6.07 -31.30 22.82
C ALA A 231 -7.01 -31.82 21.71
N GLU A 232 -8.09 -32.51 22.08
CA GLU A 232 -9.11 -32.98 21.15
C GLU A 232 -9.89 -31.82 20.50
N GLU A 233 -10.19 -30.75 21.25
CA GLU A 233 -10.83 -29.56 20.70
C GLU A 233 -9.91 -28.88 19.68
N LEU A 234 -8.62 -28.74 20.01
CA LEU A 234 -7.63 -28.15 19.12
C LEU A 234 -7.46 -28.97 17.83
N ASP A 235 -7.33 -30.29 17.94
CA ASP A 235 -7.22 -31.19 16.80
C ASP A 235 -8.46 -31.11 15.89
N ASN A 236 -9.66 -31.11 16.47
CA ASN A 236 -10.90 -30.93 15.73
C ASN A 236 -10.98 -29.56 15.03
N LEU A 237 -10.56 -28.49 15.71
CA LEU A 237 -10.50 -27.15 15.12
C LEU A 237 -9.52 -27.12 13.93
N ASN A 238 -8.31 -27.66 14.11
CA ASN A 238 -7.29 -27.71 13.07
C ASN A 238 -7.76 -28.47 11.84
N LYS A 239 -8.32 -29.67 12.02
CA LYS A 239 -8.89 -30.47 10.92
C LYS A 239 -10.01 -29.73 10.20
N ALA A 240 -10.92 -29.08 10.95
CA ALA A 240 -12.00 -28.31 10.36
C ALA A 240 -11.50 -27.09 9.57
N LEU A 241 -10.48 -26.38 10.07
CA LEU A 241 -9.85 -25.26 9.38
C LEU A 241 -9.15 -25.70 8.08
N VAL A 242 -8.39 -26.79 8.11
CA VAL A 242 -7.75 -27.36 6.91
C VAL A 242 -8.79 -27.73 5.87
N ALA A 243 -9.81 -28.51 6.25
CA ALA A 243 -10.89 -28.90 5.34
C ALA A 243 -11.64 -27.69 4.78
N HIS A 244 -11.85 -26.65 5.59
CA HIS A 244 -12.48 -25.41 5.15
C HIS A 244 -11.64 -24.70 4.09
N ILE A 245 -10.32 -24.59 4.27
CA ILE A 245 -9.41 -23.97 3.29
C ILE A 245 -9.36 -24.77 1.99
N GLU A 246 -9.24 -26.10 2.07
CA GLU A 246 -9.17 -26.96 0.90
C GLU A 246 -10.46 -26.92 0.06
N ALA A 247 -11.61 -26.74 0.69
CA ALA A 247 -12.91 -26.65 0.03
C ALA A 247 -13.20 -25.26 -0.58
N ARG A 248 -12.32 -24.26 -0.37
CA ARG A 248 -12.54 -22.89 -0.87
C ARG A 248 -12.48 -22.84 -2.40
N PRO A 249 -13.53 -22.36 -3.09
CA PRO A 249 -13.53 -22.26 -4.56
C PRO A 249 -12.55 -21.21 -5.09
N ASP A 250 -12.12 -20.26 -4.25
CA ASP A 250 -11.15 -19.22 -4.53
C ASP A 250 -9.70 -19.61 -4.15
N LEU A 251 -9.45 -20.87 -3.75
CA LEU A 251 -8.11 -21.38 -3.49
C LEU A 251 -7.30 -21.43 -4.79
N THR A 252 -6.37 -20.49 -4.94
CA THR A 252 -5.63 -20.27 -6.20
C THR A 252 -4.19 -20.75 -6.03
N TYR A 253 -3.70 -21.58 -6.95
CA TYR A 253 -2.29 -22.01 -7.01
C TYR A 253 -1.40 -20.88 -7.55
N GLU A 254 -0.32 -20.57 -6.84
CA GLU A 254 0.64 -19.49 -7.14
C GLU A 254 -0.02 -18.20 -7.65
N PRO A 255 -0.86 -17.54 -6.84
CA PRO A 255 -1.59 -16.37 -7.29
C PRO A 255 -0.65 -15.27 -7.78
N ILE A 256 -1.02 -14.67 -8.92
CA ILE A 256 -0.25 -13.62 -9.58
C ILE A 256 -0.04 -12.44 -8.62
N LEU A 257 1.18 -11.90 -8.58
CA LEU A 257 1.60 -10.80 -7.70
C LEU A 257 1.50 -11.08 -6.18
N LYS A 258 1.41 -12.35 -5.77
CA LYS A 258 1.50 -12.77 -4.37
C LYS A 258 2.82 -13.48 -4.08
N ALA A 259 3.19 -13.50 -2.80
CA ALA A 259 4.44 -14.09 -2.32
C ALA A 259 4.43 -15.64 -2.39
N THR A 260 3.26 -16.26 -2.45
CA THR A 260 3.09 -17.72 -2.47
C THR A 260 3.72 -18.35 -3.73
N LYS A 261 4.66 -19.28 -3.53
CA LYS A 261 5.31 -20.13 -4.54
C LYS A 261 5.20 -21.59 -4.11
N GLY A 262 5.05 -22.53 -5.04
CA GLY A 262 4.88 -23.96 -4.78
C GLY A 262 3.69 -24.27 -3.87
N GLY A 263 2.61 -23.49 -3.97
CA GLY A 263 1.47 -23.58 -3.06
C GLY A 263 0.28 -22.75 -3.50
N SER A 264 -0.80 -22.84 -2.74
CA SER A 264 -2.07 -22.15 -2.99
C SER A 264 -2.44 -21.19 -1.85
N GLN A 265 -3.25 -20.19 -2.19
CA GLN A 265 -3.76 -19.20 -1.23
C GLN A 265 -5.23 -18.89 -1.51
N THR A 266 -6.04 -18.69 -0.46
CA THR A 266 -7.44 -18.25 -0.59
C THR A 266 -7.53 -16.72 -0.68
N GLN A 267 -8.70 -16.17 -0.99
CA GLN A 267 -9.00 -14.77 -0.68
C GLN A 267 -9.34 -14.63 0.82
N ASN A 268 -9.98 -13.52 1.21
CA ASN A 268 -10.36 -13.27 2.59
C ASN A 268 -11.36 -14.34 3.09
N LEU A 269 -10.95 -15.12 4.09
CA LEU A 269 -11.75 -16.16 4.74
C LEU A 269 -12.95 -15.58 5.52
N LEU A 270 -12.88 -14.31 5.90
CA LEU A 270 -14.00 -13.61 6.55
C LEU A 270 -15.02 -13.08 5.53
N ALA A 271 -14.77 -13.22 4.23
CA ALA A 271 -15.77 -12.94 3.20
C ALA A 271 -16.70 -14.16 3.03
N GLY A 272 -17.88 -14.08 3.62
CA GLY A 272 -18.91 -15.11 3.59
C GLY A 272 -19.06 -15.86 4.92
N PRO A 273 -19.66 -17.06 4.93
CA PRO A 273 -19.84 -17.84 6.14
C PRO A 273 -18.49 -18.27 6.73
N ALA A 274 -18.16 -17.77 7.93
CA ALA A 274 -16.87 -18.02 8.57
C ALA A 274 -16.66 -19.50 8.96
N GLY A 275 -17.72 -20.27 9.24
CA GLY A 275 -17.60 -21.69 9.62
C GLY A 275 -16.59 -21.88 10.77
N PRO A 276 -15.62 -22.81 10.67
CA PRO A 276 -14.61 -23.02 11.70
C PRO A 276 -13.67 -21.81 11.88
N VAL A 277 -13.56 -20.92 10.89
CA VAL A 277 -12.74 -19.70 10.98
C VAL A 277 -13.28 -18.75 12.05
N ALA A 278 -14.58 -18.78 12.38
CA ALA A 278 -15.16 -17.92 13.41
C ALA A 278 -14.53 -18.15 14.80
N ARG A 279 -14.22 -19.42 15.13
CA ARG A 279 -13.55 -19.77 16.40
C ARG A 279 -12.13 -19.20 16.43
N LEU A 280 -11.37 -19.36 15.35
CA LEU A 280 -10.02 -18.83 15.22
C LEU A 280 -10.00 -17.30 15.22
N GLU A 281 -10.94 -16.67 14.51
CA GLU A 281 -11.11 -15.21 14.49
C GLU A 281 -11.23 -14.66 15.92
N ALA A 282 -12.07 -15.25 16.76
CA ALA A 282 -12.23 -14.80 18.15
C ALA A 282 -10.92 -14.86 18.95
N GLU A 283 -10.12 -15.91 18.75
CA GLU A 283 -8.82 -16.08 19.39
C GLU A 283 -7.77 -15.07 18.85
N VAL A 284 -7.75 -14.84 17.53
CA VAL A 284 -6.89 -13.83 16.91
C VAL A 284 -7.23 -12.43 17.43
N ARG A 285 -8.52 -12.09 17.51
CA ARG A 285 -8.96 -10.78 18.01
C ARG A 285 -8.52 -10.55 19.45
N ARG A 286 -8.71 -11.54 20.33
CA ARG A 286 -8.25 -11.47 21.72
C ARG A 286 -6.74 -11.30 21.81
N ALA A 287 -5.97 -12.07 21.05
CA ALA A 287 -4.52 -11.98 21.03
C ALA A 287 -4.01 -10.60 20.58
N VAL A 288 -4.65 -10.01 19.56
CA VAL A 288 -4.34 -8.68 19.04
C VAL A 288 -4.73 -7.58 20.03
N GLU A 289 -5.89 -7.70 20.67
CA GLU A 289 -6.32 -6.76 21.72
C GLU A 289 -5.33 -6.73 22.88
N THR A 290 -4.88 -7.90 23.35
CA THR A 290 -3.82 -7.98 24.37
C THR A 290 -2.51 -7.40 23.88
N TYR A 291 -2.10 -7.67 22.64
CA TYR A 291 -0.88 -7.09 22.06
C TYR A 291 -0.93 -5.55 22.02
N ILE A 292 -2.07 -4.97 21.64
CA ILE A 292 -2.27 -3.52 21.62
C ILE A 292 -2.32 -2.95 23.04
N ALA A 293 -2.98 -3.64 23.98
CA ALA A 293 -3.08 -3.19 25.37
C ALA A 293 -1.71 -3.16 26.08
N ASP A 294 -0.82 -4.10 25.74
CA ASP A 294 0.53 -4.18 26.27
C ASP A 294 1.54 -3.27 25.55
N ALA A 295 1.12 -2.55 24.50
CA ALA A 295 2.01 -1.71 23.71
C ALA A 295 2.53 -0.54 24.55
N ASP A 296 3.85 -0.45 24.67
CA ASP A 296 4.54 0.65 25.35
C ASP A 296 5.22 1.58 24.32
N PRO A 297 4.67 2.79 24.08
CA PRO A 297 5.25 3.76 23.16
C PRO A 297 6.69 4.21 23.53
N ALA A 298 7.09 4.09 24.79
CA ALA A 298 8.44 4.46 25.22
C ALA A 298 9.48 3.40 24.80
N ARG A 299 9.04 2.16 24.56
CA ARG A 299 9.91 1.04 24.17
C ARG A 299 10.33 1.10 22.71
N HIS A 300 9.39 1.40 21.82
CA HIS A 300 9.67 1.43 20.38
C HIS A 300 8.68 2.35 19.63
N PRO A 301 9.14 3.23 18.71
CA PRO A 301 8.29 4.23 18.06
C PRO A 301 7.10 3.64 17.30
N TYR A 302 7.25 2.47 16.67
CA TYR A 302 6.13 1.74 16.03
C TYR A 302 4.93 1.50 16.97
N LEU A 303 5.16 1.25 18.26
CA LEU A 303 4.10 0.98 19.24
C LEU A 303 3.26 2.22 19.56
N ALA A 304 3.82 3.42 19.40
CA ALA A 304 3.08 4.67 19.54
C ALA A 304 1.95 4.82 18.49
N PHE A 305 2.01 4.05 17.40
CA PHE A 305 1.05 4.09 16.29
C PHE A 305 0.08 2.89 16.31
N ALA A 306 -0.09 2.24 17.46
CA ALA A 306 -1.10 1.20 17.62
C ALA A 306 -2.52 1.72 17.26
N PRO A 307 -3.27 1.03 16.38
CA PRO A 307 -4.54 1.52 15.90
C PRO A 307 -5.64 1.38 16.96
N ARG A 308 -6.45 2.43 17.14
CA ARG A 308 -7.66 2.38 17.98
C ARG A 308 -8.81 1.61 17.33
N LYS A 309 -8.90 1.71 16.01
CA LYS A 309 -9.87 0.99 15.18
C LYS A 309 -9.11 0.26 14.09
N TRP A 310 -9.47 -0.99 13.88
CA TRP A 310 -8.79 -1.85 12.93
C TRP A 310 -9.77 -2.83 12.29
N ARG A 311 -9.38 -3.30 11.11
CA ARG A 311 -10.03 -4.36 10.37
C ARG A 311 -9.12 -5.57 10.34
N LEU A 312 -9.71 -6.75 10.54
CA LEU A 312 -9.05 -8.03 10.37
C LEU A 312 -9.27 -8.53 8.94
N ILE A 313 -8.20 -8.96 8.29
CA ILE A 313 -8.24 -9.71 7.03
C ILE A 313 -7.53 -11.03 7.29
N MET A 314 -8.13 -12.16 6.91
CA MET A 314 -7.54 -13.49 7.11
C MET A 314 -7.54 -14.29 5.82
N TRP A 315 -6.50 -15.05 5.54
CA TRP A 315 -6.44 -15.94 4.37
C TRP A 315 -5.72 -17.25 4.68
N GLY A 316 -6.17 -18.32 4.04
CA GLY A 316 -5.53 -19.62 4.11
C GLY A 316 -4.35 -19.70 3.12
N THR A 317 -3.29 -20.36 3.54
CA THR A 317 -2.14 -20.73 2.72
C THR A 317 -1.93 -22.23 2.83
N LEU A 318 -1.81 -22.91 1.69
CA LEU A 318 -1.49 -24.32 1.58
C LEU A 318 -0.20 -24.47 0.76
N LEU A 319 0.92 -24.65 1.43
CA LEU A 319 2.22 -24.87 0.78
C LEU A 319 2.45 -26.37 0.60
N ARG A 320 2.98 -26.77 -0.55
CA ARG A 320 3.35 -28.17 -0.85
C ARG A 320 4.88 -28.29 -0.86
N ARG A 321 5.41 -29.45 -1.26
CA ARG A 321 6.84 -29.66 -1.54
C ARG A 321 7.46 -28.46 -2.26
N GLN A 322 8.59 -27.97 -1.74
CA GLN A 322 9.33 -26.77 -2.16
C GLN A 322 8.54 -25.46 -2.07
N GLY A 323 7.34 -25.50 -1.50
CA GLY A 323 6.47 -24.36 -1.31
C GLY A 323 7.02 -23.37 -0.29
N ARG A 324 6.86 -22.09 -0.59
CA ARG A 324 7.33 -20.98 0.24
C ARG A 324 6.47 -19.74 0.07
N GLN A 325 6.57 -18.85 1.05
CA GLN A 325 6.31 -17.43 0.85
C GLN A 325 7.65 -16.77 0.51
N ALA A 326 7.73 -16.09 -0.63
CA ALA A 326 8.87 -15.22 -0.96
C ALA A 326 8.99 -14.07 0.08
N PRO A 327 10.17 -13.46 0.28
CA PRO A 327 10.31 -12.32 1.17
C PRO A 327 9.33 -11.19 0.83
N HIS A 328 8.56 -10.73 1.80
CA HIS A 328 7.63 -9.62 1.63
C HIS A 328 7.30 -8.94 2.98
N ILE A 329 6.62 -7.80 2.90
CA ILE A 329 6.03 -7.06 4.02
C ILE A 329 4.56 -6.75 3.72
N HIS A 330 3.80 -6.32 4.72
CA HIS A 330 2.39 -5.89 4.58
C HIS A 330 2.24 -4.40 4.88
N PRO A 331 2.58 -3.48 3.95
CA PRO A 331 2.69 -2.05 4.25
C PRO A 331 1.37 -1.39 4.67
N GLY A 332 0.23 -1.98 4.29
CA GLY A 332 -1.11 -1.53 4.67
C GLY A 332 -1.55 -1.96 6.07
N ALA A 333 -1.00 -3.05 6.59
CA ALA A 333 -1.28 -3.54 7.94
C ALA A 333 -0.43 -2.79 8.97
N TRP A 334 -0.86 -2.72 10.23
CA TRP A 334 0.01 -2.35 11.36
C TRP A 334 0.70 -3.60 11.91
N LEU A 335 -0.10 -4.61 12.27
CA LEU A 335 0.35 -5.90 12.76
C LEU A 335 -0.07 -7.00 11.78
N SER A 336 0.78 -8.00 11.62
CA SER A 336 0.48 -9.22 10.88
C SER A 336 0.62 -10.42 11.80
N GLY A 337 0.06 -11.55 11.37
CA GLY A 337 0.26 -12.79 12.09
C GLY A 337 -0.06 -14.03 11.29
N VAL A 338 0.27 -15.17 11.86
CA VAL A 338 0.03 -16.48 11.26
C VAL A 338 -0.35 -17.51 12.32
N TYR A 339 -1.39 -18.28 12.02
CA TYR A 339 -1.80 -19.48 12.74
C TYR A 339 -1.35 -20.72 11.98
N TYR A 340 -0.84 -21.74 12.67
CA TYR A 340 -0.47 -23.02 12.06
C TYR A 340 -1.52 -24.09 12.35
N ALA A 341 -2.27 -24.47 11.32
CA ALA A 341 -3.35 -25.45 11.43
C ALA A 341 -2.84 -26.89 11.17
N ALA A 342 -1.89 -27.07 10.26
CA ALA A 342 -1.26 -28.35 10.01
C ALA A 342 0.18 -28.18 9.50
N LEU A 343 1.10 -28.96 10.05
CA LEU A 343 2.50 -29.01 9.68
C LEU A 343 2.88 -30.44 9.25
N PRO A 344 3.70 -30.60 8.20
CA PRO A 344 4.28 -31.88 7.84
C PRO A 344 5.06 -32.53 8.99
N PRO A 345 4.85 -33.83 9.28
CA PRO A 345 5.60 -34.53 10.32
C PRO A 345 7.12 -34.42 10.15
N GLU A 346 7.61 -34.40 8.91
CA GLU A 346 9.03 -34.33 8.58
C GLU A 346 9.68 -33.00 8.99
N MET A 347 8.90 -31.93 9.18
CA MET A 347 9.40 -30.62 9.65
C MET A 347 9.71 -30.57 11.13
N THR A 348 9.28 -31.56 11.92
CA THR A 348 9.45 -31.56 13.38
C THR A 348 10.80 -32.13 13.83
N THR A 349 11.74 -32.31 12.89
CA THR A 349 13.08 -32.85 13.17
C THR A 349 14.01 -31.75 13.70
N ALA A 350 14.78 -32.06 14.75
CA ALA A 350 15.57 -31.08 15.50
C ALA A 350 16.70 -30.40 14.69
N ASP A 351 17.08 -30.97 13.54
CA ASP A 351 18.25 -30.58 12.75
C ASP A 351 17.90 -29.87 11.43
N SER A 352 16.69 -29.29 11.31
CA SER A 352 16.24 -28.64 10.07
C SER A 352 15.42 -27.37 10.34
N ASP A 353 15.67 -26.33 9.55
CA ASP A 353 14.89 -25.09 9.49
C ASP A 353 13.83 -25.12 8.37
N ALA A 354 13.63 -26.29 7.73
CA ALA A 354 12.64 -26.47 6.67
C ALA A 354 11.23 -26.09 7.13
N GLY A 355 10.56 -25.21 6.38
CA GLY A 355 9.20 -24.75 6.71
C GLY A 355 9.12 -23.68 7.80
N TRP A 356 10.25 -23.31 8.42
CA TRP A 356 10.33 -22.21 9.38
C TRP A 356 10.05 -20.87 8.70
N ILE A 357 9.65 -19.90 9.51
CA ILE A 357 9.53 -18.52 9.06
C ILE A 357 10.83 -17.77 9.41
N GLU A 358 11.44 -17.17 8.40
CA GLU A 358 12.58 -16.27 8.58
C GLU A 358 12.09 -14.83 8.52
N PHE A 359 12.50 -14.01 9.48
CA PHE A 359 12.26 -12.58 9.52
C PHE A 359 13.53 -11.80 9.19
N GLY A 360 13.37 -10.58 8.67
CA GLY A 360 14.42 -9.59 8.46
C GLY A 360 15.16 -9.69 7.13
N ARG A 361 15.03 -10.79 6.37
CA ARG A 361 15.69 -10.93 5.06
C ARG A 361 14.93 -10.16 3.97
N PRO A 362 15.55 -9.16 3.31
CA PRO A 362 14.91 -8.42 2.22
C PRO A 362 14.59 -9.29 0.99
N GLY A 363 13.68 -8.81 0.15
CA GLY A 363 13.41 -9.40 -1.16
C GLY A 363 14.51 -9.12 -2.17
N ASP A 364 14.54 -9.91 -3.25
CA ASP A 364 15.55 -9.85 -4.31
C ASP A 364 15.60 -8.49 -5.02
N GLU A 365 14.54 -7.68 -4.90
CA GLU A 365 14.52 -6.31 -5.41
C GLU A 365 15.50 -5.37 -4.69
N PHE A 366 15.91 -5.71 -3.47
CA PHE A 366 16.91 -4.97 -2.70
C PHE A 366 18.24 -5.72 -2.71
N PRO A 367 19.26 -5.19 -3.39
CA PRO A 367 20.58 -5.79 -3.31
C PRO A 367 21.06 -5.81 -1.86
N CYS A 368 21.65 -6.92 -1.43
CA CYS A 368 22.29 -7.06 -0.12
C CYS A 368 23.77 -7.41 -0.32
N GLU A 369 24.67 -6.62 0.23
CA GLU A 369 26.11 -6.89 0.25
C GLU A 369 26.57 -7.35 1.64
N GLN A 370 25.81 -7.00 2.68
CA GLN A 370 26.00 -7.49 4.04
C GLN A 370 24.99 -8.60 4.35
N GLU A 371 25.34 -9.49 5.28
CA GLU A 371 24.36 -10.47 5.76
C GLU A 371 23.21 -9.73 6.47
N PRO A 372 21.93 -9.98 6.18
CA PRO A 372 20.82 -9.31 6.86
C PRO A 372 20.74 -9.66 8.36
N VAL A 373 20.14 -8.78 9.16
CA VAL A 373 19.74 -9.11 10.54
C VAL A 373 18.48 -9.95 10.48
N THR A 374 18.60 -11.24 10.80
CA THR A 374 17.48 -12.19 10.67
C THR A 374 17.13 -12.90 11.97
N ARG A 375 15.89 -13.40 12.03
CA ARG A 375 15.40 -14.27 13.10
C ARG A 375 14.62 -15.42 12.50
N MET A 376 15.00 -16.64 12.90
CA MET A 376 14.32 -17.88 12.52
C MET A 376 13.32 -18.27 13.61
N ILE A 377 12.09 -18.60 13.22
CA ILE A 377 11.06 -19.07 14.14
C ILE A 377 10.45 -20.37 13.63
N GLU A 378 10.59 -21.40 14.46
CA GLU A 378 9.96 -22.71 14.30
C GLU A 378 8.43 -22.59 14.34
N PRO A 379 7.69 -23.11 13.34
CA PRO A 379 6.24 -23.11 13.35
C PRO A 379 5.74 -24.21 14.30
N ARG A 380 4.63 -23.96 15.03
CA ARG A 380 4.02 -24.96 15.91
C ARG A 380 2.52 -25.03 15.67
N GLU A 381 2.01 -26.22 15.42
CA GLU A 381 0.57 -26.44 15.29
C GLU A 381 -0.17 -25.91 16.53
N GLY A 382 -1.30 -25.26 16.31
CA GLY A 382 -2.07 -24.66 17.41
C GLY A 382 -1.48 -23.38 17.98
N SER A 383 -0.40 -22.84 17.40
CA SER A 383 0.15 -21.55 17.83
C SER A 383 -0.14 -20.43 16.83
N LEU A 384 -0.34 -19.23 17.39
CA LEU A 384 -0.35 -17.96 16.69
C LEU A 384 1.01 -17.28 16.87
N LEU A 385 1.52 -16.67 15.80
CA LEU A 385 2.65 -15.74 15.86
C LEU A 385 2.19 -14.36 15.39
N LEU A 386 2.34 -13.36 16.25
CA LEU A 386 2.10 -11.94 15.96
C LEU A 386 3.44 -11.23 15.73
N PHE A 387 3.49 -10.36 14.74
CA PHE A 387 4.69 -9.58 14.42
C PHE A 387 4.34 -8.28 13.68
N PRO A 388 5.11 -7.19 13.84
CA PRO A 388 4.91 -5.96 13.09
C PRO A 388 4.96 -6.18 11.59
N SER A 389 4.05 -5.57 10.86
CA SER A 389 3.89 -5.77 9.41
C SER A 389 5.05 -5.25 8.57
N TYR A 390 5.92 -4.42 9.16
CA TYR A 390 7.11 -3.86 8.51
C TYR A 390 8.30 -4.83 8.50
N MET A 391 8.20 -5.96 9.19
CA MET A 391 9.24 -6.99 9.16
C MET A 391 9.12 -7.82 7.90
N PHE A 392 10.18 -7.80 7.09
CA PHE A 392 10.30 -8.77 6.01
C PHE A 392 10.18 -10.17 6.58
N HIS A 393 9.40 -11.02 5.94
CA HIS A 393 9.28 -12.41 6.33
C HIS A 393 9.11 -13.33 5.12
N ARG A 394 9.61 -14.55 5.26
CA ARG A 394 9.51 -15.61 4.25
C ARG A 394 9.37 -16.98 4.91
N THR A 395 8.87 -17.95 4.16
CA THR A 395 8.90 -19.37 4.60
C THR A 395 10.09 -20.06 3.96
N ILE A 396 10.89 -20.79 4.74
CA ILE A 396 11.96 -21.63 4.20
C ILE A 396 11.33 -22.81 3.43
N PRO A 397 11.77 -23.10 2.19
CA PRO A 397 11.33 -24.28 1.46
C PRO A 397 11.49 -25.57 2.26
N PHE A 398 10.65 -26.56 1.96
CA PHE A 398 10.67 -27.84 2.64
C PHE A 398 10.40 -28.97 1.67
N ASP A 399 10.77 -30.18 2.04
CA ASP A 399 10.50 -31.38 1.25
C ASP A 399 9.59 -32.33 2.04
N SER A 400 8.32 -32.40 1.66
CA SER A 400 7.34 -33.33 2.23
C SER A 400 6.19 -33.54 1.25
N ASP A 401 5.57 -34.72 1.31
CA ASP A 401 4.30 -35.03 0.62
C ASP A 401 3.07 -34.47 1.37
N HIS A 402 3.22 -34.13 2.64
CA HIS A 402 2.18 -33.48 3.44
C HIS A 402 2.20 -31.97 3.23
N PRO A 403 1.03 -31.30 3.14
CA PRO A 403 0.99 -29.86 3.00
C PRO A 403 1.26 -29.17 4.34
N ARG A 404 1.86 -27.98 4.26
CA ARG A 404 1.91 -27.02 5.36
C ARG A 404 0.74 -26.05 5.22
N VAL A 405 -0.20 -26.10 6.15
CA VAL A 405 -1.42 -25.30 6.13
C VAL A 405 -1.38 -24.28 7.26
N SER A 406 -1.45 -23.00 6.87
CA SER A 406 -1.42 -21.88 7.81
C SER A 406 -2.46 -20.82 7.43
N ILE A 407 -2.97 -20.11 8.42
CA ILE A 407 -3.91 -19.00 8.21
C ILE A 407 -3.19 -17.72 8.61
N ALA A 408 -2.85 -16.91 7.61
CA ALA A 408 -2.21 -15.62 7.82
C ALA A 408 -3.27 -14.53 7.92
N PHE A 409 -2.93 -13.43 8.59
CA PHE A 409 -3.85 -12.33 8.79
C PHE A 409 -3.13 -11.00 8.99
N ASP A 410 -3.87 -9.93 8.69
CA ASP A 410 -3.45 -8.55 8.83
C ASP A 410 -4.44 -7.75 9.68
N ILE A 411 -3.87 -6.87 10.50
CA ILE A 411 -4.58 -5.86 11.29
C ILE A 411 -4.37 -4.51 10.62
N GLU A 412 -5.33 -4.13 9.78
CA GLU A 412 -5.28 -2.88 9.04
C GLU A 412 -5.92 -1.75 9.85
N PRO A 413 -5.22 -0.64 10.09
CA PRO A 413 -5.84 0.56 10.65
C PRO A 413 -7.01 1.02 9.79
N VAL A 414 -8.16 1.30 10.40
CA VAL A 414 -9.29 1.95 9.72
C VAL A 414 -9.19 3.44 10.02
N ASN A 415 -9.22 4.27 8.96
CA ASN A 415 -9.07 5.73 9.04
C ASN A 415 -9.70 6.30 10.32
N GLN A 416 -8.89 6.99 11.12
CA GLN A 416 -9.30 7.68 12.34
C GLN A 416 -9.87 9.05 12.01
#